data_AF-A0A9E4RVU9-F1
#
_entry.id   AF-A0A9E4RVU9-F1
#
_cell.length_a   1.000
_cell.length_b   1.000
_cell.length_c   1.000
_cell.angle_alpha   90.00
_cell.angle_beta   90.00
_cell.angle_gamma   90.00
#
_symmetry.space_group_name_H-M   'P 1'
#
loop_
_entity.id
_entity.type
_entity.pdbx_description
1 polymer ?
#
loop_
_entity_poly.entity_id
_entity_poly.type
_entity_poly.pdbx_seq_one_letter_code
_entity_poly.pdbx_strand_id
1 'polypeptide(L)' 'MLPGRGELDATIDRALAEDSVGADVTTAALIPPHLEARASLVPEEAGVLAGLDVAAAVFRRVDPDLVFVQRLLDGDRV' A
#
# COMPACT_ATOMS: atom_id res chain seq x y z
N MET A 1 10.91 -9.52 13.38
CA MET A 1 11.62 -9.70 12.10
C MET A 1 10.57 -9.62 11.00
N LEU A 2 10.83 -8.83 9.96
CA LEU A 2 10.01 -8.91 8.74
C LEU A 2 10.24 -10.28 8.09
N PRO A 3 9.23 -10.88 7.44
CA PRO A 3 9.40 -12.11 6.68
C PRO A 3 10.49 -11.94 5.62
N GLY A 4 11.10 -13.05 5.19
CA GLY A 4 12.06 -13.01 4.09
C GLY A 4 11.41 -12.37 2.86
N ARG A 5 12.18 -11.62 2.05
CA ARG A 5 11.62 -10.83 0.94
C ARG A 5 10.67 -11.63 0.03
N GLY A 6 11.03 -12.87 -0.31
CA GLY A 6 10.19 -13.74 -1.13
C GLY A 6 8.87 -14.18 -0.46
N GLU A 7 8.85 -14.32 0.86
CA GLU A 7 7.63 -14.62 1.63
C GLU A 7 6.71 -13.40 1.72
N LEU A 8 7.29 -12.20 1.88
CA LEU A 8 6.55 -10.94 1.83
C LEU A 8 5.88 -10.77 0.46
N ASP A 9 6.65 -10.88 -0.63
CA ASP A 9 6.13 -10.71 -1.99
C ASP A 9 5.02 -11.73 -2.29
N ALA A 10 5.20 -13.00 -1.89
CA ALA A 10 4.16 -14.03 -2.05
C ALA A 10 2.88 -13.73 -1.25
N THR A 11 3.02 -13.14 -0.06
CA THR A 11 1.88 -12.73 0.76
C THR A 11 1.13 -11.56 0.13
N ILE A 12 1.87 -10.56 -0.36
CA ILE A 12 1.31 -9.41 -1.07
C ILE A 12 0.55 -9.88 -2.31
N ASP A 13 1.15 -10.73 -3.13
CA ASP A 13 0.53 -11.24 -4.36
C ASP A 13 -0.77 -12.00 -4.07
N ARG A 14 -0.79 -12.80 -3.01
CA ARG A 14 -2.00 -13.50 -2.56
C ARG A 14 -3.09 -12.52 -2.12
N ALA A 15 -2.75 -11.52 -1.32
CA ALA A 15 -3.71 -10.54 -0.82
C ALA A 15 -4.29 -9.68 -1.97
N LEU A 16 -3.46 -9.26 -2.92
CA LEU A 16 -3.91 -8.50 -4.10
C LEU A 16 -4.80 -9.36 -5.03
N ALA A 17 -4.49 -10.65 -5.15
CA ALA A 17 -5.32 -11.58 -5.93
C ALA A 17 -6.67 -11.85 -5.25
N GLU A 18 -6.70 -11.96 -3.92
CA GLU A 18 -7.93 -12.06 -3.13
C GLU A 18 -8.86 -10.86 -3.38
N ASP A 19 -8.31 -9.64 -3.32
CA ASP A 19 -9.06 -8.40 -3.50
C ASP A 19 -9.39 -8.08 -4.97
N SER A 20 -8.90 -8.90 -5.91
CA SER A 20 -9.12 -8.71 -7.35
C SER A 20 -8.75 -7.30 -7.86
N VAL A 21 -7.66 -6.72 -7.33
CA VAL A 21 -7.27 -5.31 -7.56
C VAL A 21 -7.21 -4.90 -9.04
N GLY A 22 -6.85 -5.82 -9.95
CA GLY A 22 -6.84 -5.57 -11.40
C GLY A 22 -8.20 -5.55 -12.10
N ALA A 23 -9.29 -5.83 -11.37
CA ALA A 23 -10.66 -5.93 -11.87
C ALA A 23 -11.65 -5.11 -11.03
N ASP A 24 -11.19 -4.03 -10.37
CA ASP A 24 -12.05 -3.11 -9.62
C ASP A 24 -12.97 -2.34 -10.58
N VAL A 25 -14.19 -2.86 -10.74
CA VAL A 25 -15.24 -2.29 -11.60
C VAL A 25 -15.69 -0.90 -11.15
N THR A 26 -15.58 -0.59 -9.85
CA THR A 26 -16.01 0.71 -9.31
C THR A 26 -14.98 1.76 -9.68
N THR A 27 -13.70 1.48 -9.45
CA THR A 27 -12.60 2.37 -9.84
C THR A 27 -12.56 2.55 -11.36
N ALA A 28 -12.66 1.46 -12.14
CA ALA A 28 -12.64 1.53 -13.60
C ALA A 28 -13.81 2.33 -14.20
N ALA A 29 -14.98 2.33 -13.54
CA ALA A 29 -16.14 3.07 -14.01
C ALA A 29 -16.11 4.57 -13.64
N LEU A 30 -15.46 4.92 -12.53
CA LEU A 30 -15.53 6.28 -11.95
C LEU A 30 -14.25 7.09 -12.14
N ILE A 31 -13.09 6.43 -12.22
CA ILE A 31 -11.78 7.09 -12.20
C ILE A 31 -11.12 6.96 -13.58
N PRO A 32 -10.76 8.08 -14.23
CA PRO A 32 -10.02 8.04 -15.49
C PRO A 32 -8.64 7.37 -15.31
N PRO A 33 -8.20 6.51 -16.24
CA PRO A 33 -6.96 5.72 -16.08
C PRO A 33 -5.67 6.54 -16.11
N HIS A 34 -5.75 7.81 -16.52
CA HIS A 34 -4.61 8.75 -16.60
C HIS A 34 -4.65 9.80 -15.48
N LEU A 35 -5.57 9.66 -14.52
CA LEU A 35 -5.66 10.58 -13.41
C LEU A 35 -4.50 10.34 -12.45
N GLU A 36 -3.63 11.34 -12.29
CA GLU A 36 -2.67 11.36 -11.19
C GLU A 36 -3.31 11.95 -9.94
N ALA A 37 -3.07 11.32 -8.80
CA ALA A 37 -3.60 11.75 -7.52
C ALA A 37 -2.56 11.66 -6.42
N ARG A 38 -2.82 12.36 -5.31
CA ARG A 38 -2.02 12.27 -4.09
C ARG A 38 -2.90 11.85 -2.93
N ALA A 39 -2.49 10.81 -2.22
CA ALA A 39 -3.11 10.36 -0.99
C ALA A 39 -2.22 10.63 0.23
N SER A 40 -2.81 10.61 1.43
CA SER A 40 -2.07 10.66 2.70
C SER A 40 -2.64 9.60 3.63
N LEU A 41 -1.75 8.82 4.25
CA LEU A 41 -2.11 7.88 5.31
C LEU A 41 -2.19 8.68 6.61
N VAL A 42 -3.39 8.82 7.16
CA VAL A 42 -3.65 9.62 8.38
C VAL A 42 -4.12 8.67 9.49
N PRO A 43 -3.41 8.62 10.63
CA PRO A 43 -3.85 7.87 11.80
C PRO A 43 -5.16 8.44 12.34
N GLU A 44 -6.16 7.58 12.54
CA GLU A 44 -7.45 7.97 13.14
C GLU A 44 -7.46 7.83 14.67
N GLU A 45 -6.50 7.08 15.22
CA GLU A 45 -6.38 6.81 16.64
C GLU A 45 -4.92 6.89 17.11
N ALA A 46 -4.76 7.15 18.41
CA ALA A 46 -3.45 7.20 19.03
C ALA A 46 -2.81 5.81 19.12
N GLY A 47 -1.53 5.68 18.77
CA GLY A 47 -0.89 4.38 18.71
C GLY A 47 0.60 4.42 18.46
N VAL A 48 1.14 3.28 18.05
CA VAL A 48 2.52 3.13 17.57
C VAL A 48 2.46 2.67 16.13
N LEU A 49 3.07 3.44 15.24
CA LEU A 49 3.10 3.15 13.81
C LEU A 49 3.95 1.90 13.53
N ALA A 50 3.46 1.01 12.67
CA ALA A 50 4.19 -0.18 12.24
C ALA A 50 3.77 -0.60 10.82
N GLY A 51 4.70 -1.21 10.08
CA GLY A 51 4.43 -1.80 8.77
C GLY A 51 4.58 -0.85 7.58
N LEU A 52 5.28 0.29 7.73
CA LEU A 52 5.49 1.22 6.61
C LEU A 52 6.22 0.57 5.42
N ASP A 53 7.19 -0.31 5.68
CA ASP A 53 7.89 -1.04 4.61
C ASP A 53 6.97 -2.00 3.85
N VAL A 54 6.02 -2.62 4.57
CA VAL A 54 5.00 -3.49 3.98
C VAL A 54 4.03 -2.66 3.14
N ALA A 55 3.53 -1.55 3.67
CA ALA A 55 2.66 -0.63 2.92
C ALA A 55 3.34 -0.14 1.63
N ALA A 56 4.60 0.31 1.71
CA ALA A 56 5.38 0.73 0.55
C ALA A 56 5.63 -0.41 -0.45
N ALA A 57 5.79 -1.65 0.00
CA ALA A 57 5.91 -2.81 -0.88
C ALA A 57 4.59 -3.12 -1.61
N VAL A 58 3.45 -3.05 -0.93
CA VAL A 58 2.12 -3.25 -1.53
C VAL A 58 1.84 -2.21 -2.60
N PHE A 59 2.02 -0.91 -2.31
CA PHE A 59 1.76 0.15 -3.29
C PHE A 59 2.65 0.01 -4.54
N ARG A 60 3.95 -0.27 -4.36
CA ARG A 60 4.86 -0.52 -5.49
C ARG A 60 4.50 -1.78 -6.29
N ARG A 61 3.84 -2.75 -5.66
CA ARG A 61 3.40 -3.97 -6.35
C ARG A 61 2.19 -3.70 -7.24
N VAL A 62 1.31 -2.80 -6.84
CA VAL A 62 0.14 -2.34 -7.61
C VAL A 62 0.56 -1.40 -8.74
N ASP A 63 1.40 -0.41 -8.43
CA ASP A 63 1.92 0.56 -9.38
C ASP A 63 3.43 0.79 -9.14
N PRO A 64 4.30 0.28 -10.04
CA PRO A 64 5.75 0.45 -9.93
C PRO A 64 6.23 1.91 -10.00
N ASP A 65 5.45 2.81 -10.60
CA ASP A 65 5.82 4.21 -10.79
C ASP A 65 5.35 5.10 -9.61
N LEU A 66 4.58 4.54 -8.67
CA LEU A 66 4.07 5.26 -7.50
C LEU A 66 5.20 5.70 -6.55
N VAL A 67 5.15 6.98 -6.16
CA VAL A 67 6.09 7.56 -5.21
C VAL A 67 5.52 7.51 -3.78
N PHE A 68 6.09 6.65 -2.94
CA PHE A 68 5.75 6.58 -1.51
C PHE A 68 6.65 7.50 -0.68
N VAL A 69 6.09 8.57 -0.12
CA VAL A 69 6.84 9.54 0.71
C VAL A 69 6.61 9.26 2.19
N GLN A 70 7.60 8.67 2.82
CA GLN A 70 7.60 8.40 4.25
C GLN A 70 7.92 9.68 5.06
N ARG A 71 7.04 10.03 6.01
CA ARG A 71 7.18 11.20 6.90
C ARG A 71 7.41 10.84 8.38
N LEU A 72 7.06 9.60 8.74
CA LEU A 72 7.21 9.02 10.08
C LEU A 72 7.94 7.69 9.95
N LEU A 73 8.45 7.16 11.05
CA LEU A 73 9.13 5.87 11.11
C LEU A 73 8.27 4.85 11.87
N ASP A 74 8.45 3.58 11.54
CA ASP A 74 7.92 2.49 12.39
C ASP A 74 8.48 2.67 13.81
N GLY A 75 7.60 2.60 14.80
CA GLY A 75 7.90 2.88 16.21
C GLY A 75 7.53 4.30 16.67
N ASP A 76 7.25 5.23 15.75
CA ASP A 76 6.77 6.56 16.11
C ASP A 76 5.37 6.48 16.75
N ARG A 77 5.11 7.40 17.68
CA ARG A 77 3.77 7.59 18.24
C ARG A 77 2.93 8.44 17.29
N VAL A 78 1.71 7.99 17.04
CA VAL A 78 0.69 8.69 16.26
C VAL A 78 -0.53 8.97 17.09
#